data_AF-A0A534SVT5-F1
#
_entry.id   AF-A0A534SVT5-F1
#
_cell.length_a   1.000
_cell.length_b   1.000
_cell.length_c   1.000
_cell.angle_alpha   90.00
_cell.angle_beta   90.00
_cell.angle_gamma   90.00
#
_symmetry.space_group_name_H-M   'P 1'
#
loop_
_entity.id
_entity.type
_entity.pdbx_description
1 polymer ?
#
loop_
_entity_poly.entity_id
_entity_poly.type
_entity_poly.pdbx_seq_one_letter_code
_entity_poly.pdbx_strand_id
1 'polypeptide(L)'
;MADDGVELLRSYLEAVVRRAEHHLLPFPDVTGHVLVEVILRHERGSLACRVPPPGSELPIELGFRMDGYAYTLAYTHAGGGRLELRNDEGAAVCAFRNCETWAWVNAAFNKL
;
A
#
# COMPACT_ATOMS: atom_id res chain seq x y z
N MET A 1 13.39 -20.41 -0.59
CA MET A 1 12.24 -19.76 -1.26
C MET A 1 11.78 -18.66 -0.31
N ALA A 2 11.83 -17.39 -0.73
CA ALA A 2 11.28 -16.31 0.08
C ALA A 2 9.76 -16.54 0.12
N ASP A 3 9.26 -16.96 1.28
CA ASP A 3 7.83 -17.03 1.52
C ASP A 3 7.35 -15.58 1.58
N ASP A 4 6.26 -15.26 0.87
CA ASP A 4 5.58 -13.97 1.04
C ASP A 4 5.02 -13.94 2.44
N GLY A 5 5.85 -13.49 3.36
CA GLY A 5 5.57 -13.59 4.77
C GLY A 5 4.36 -12.72 5.06
N VAL A 6 3.34 -13.32 5.66
CA VAL A 6 2.30 -12.59 6.40
C VAL A 6 2.93 -11.50 7.28
N GLU A 7 4.16 -11.72 7.77
CA GLU A 7 4.97 -10.76 8.50
C GLU A 7 5.33 -9.47 7.73
N LEU A 8 5.55 -9.50 6.41
CA LEU A 8 5.80 -8.29 5.61
C LEU A 8 4.53 -7.44 5.48
N LEU A 9 3.40 -8.08 5.19
CA LEU A 9 2.10 -7.43 5.12
C LEU A 9 1.69 -6.87 6.49
N ARG A 10 1.94 -7.64 7.55
CA ARG A 10 1.74 -7.20 8.93
C ARG A 10 2.63 -6.02 9.28
N SER A 11 3.93 -6.07 8.97
CA SER A 11 4.87 -4.97 9.24
C SER A 11 4.46 -3.68 8.52
N TYR A 12 4.03 -3.82 7.26
CA TYR A 12 3.48 -2.70 6.50
C TYR A 12 2.24 -2.12 7.17
N LEU A 13 1.24 -2.97 7.47
CA LEU A 13 -0.02 -2.53 8.07
C LEU A 13 0.20 -1.88 9.44
N GLU A 14 1.02 -2.49 10.30
CA GLU A 14 1.36 -1.93 11.61
C GLU A 14 2.03 -0.55 11.48
N ALA A 15 2.93 -0.38 10.52
CA ALA A 15 3.58 0.92 10.28
C ALA A 15 2.58 1.97 9.79
N VAL A 16 1.67 1.61 8.87
CA VAL A 16 0.63 2.51 8.36
C VAL A 16 -0.31 2.95 9.49
N VAL A 17 -0.80 2.00 10.29
CA VAL A 17 -1.68 2.26 11.44
C VAL A 17 -0.99 3.21 12.43
N ARG A 18 0.23 2.89 12.87
CA ARG A 18 0.99 3.72 13.82
C ARG A 18 1.19 5.15 13.29
N ARG A 19 1.43 5.30 11.98
CA ARG A 19 1.63 6.63 11.38
C ARG A 19 0.31 7.39 11.26
N ALA A 20 -0.79 6.74 10.90
CA ALA A 20 -2.12 7.35 10.91
C ALA A 20 -2.48 7.86 12.32
N GLU A 21 -2.28 7.01 13.34
CA GLU A 21 -2.52 7.36 14.75
C GLU A 21 -1.65 8.53 15.21
N HIS A 22 -0.35 8.51 14.90
CA HIS A 22 0.58 9.57 15.31
C HIS A 22 0.18 10.95 14.77
N HIS A 23 -0.36 11.00 13.55
CA HIS A 23 -0.80 12.24 12.92
C HIS A 23 -2.30 12.53 13.11
N LEU A 24 -3.01 11.75 13.95
CA LEU A 24 -4.46 11.87 14.18
C LEU A 24 -5.28 11.83 12.88
N LEU A 25 -4.82 11.05 11.91
CA LEU A 25 -5.48 10.87 10.63
C LEU A 25 -6.49 9.74 10.71
N PRO A 26 -7.64 9.86 10.02
CA PRO A 26 -8.55 8.73 9.92
C PRO A 26 -7.82 7.61 9.18
N PHE A 27 -7.71 6.42 9.80
CA PHE A 27 -7.14 5.27 9.12
C PHE A 27 -7.90 5.06 7.81
N PRO A 28 -7.23 4.84 6.67
CA PRO A 28 -7.96 4.60 5.46
C PRO A 28 -8.63 3.24 5.59
N ASP A 29 -9.95 3.23 5.81
CA ASP A 29 -10.77 2.01 5.77
C ASP A 29 -10.53 1.24 4.46
N VAL A 30 -10.22 1.98 3.38
CA VAL A 30 -9.82 1.44 2.07
C VAL A 30 -8.52 0.61 2.12
N THR A 31 -7.63 0.81 3.10
CA THR A 31 -6.33 0.12 3.21
C THR A 31 -6.51 -1.39 3.25
N GLY A 32 -7.51 -1.88 3.99
CA GLY A 32 -7.83 -3.30 4.05
C GLY A 32 -8.22 -3.83 2.67
N HIS A 33 -9.07 -3.11 1.94
CA HIS A 33 -9.51 -3.51 0.59
C HIS A 33 -8.34 -3.52 -0.41
N VAL A 34 -7.49 -2.49 -0.37
CA VAL A 34 -6.31 -2.41 -1.25
C VAL A 34 -5.34 -3.54 -0.95
N LEU A 35 -5.07 -3.83 0.33
CA LEU A 35 -4.19 -4.94 0.71
C LEU A 35 -4.76 -6.30 0.28
N VAL A 36 -6.08 -6.49 0.33
CA VAL A 36 -6.70 -7.71 -0.20
C VAL A 36 -6.43 -7.86 -1.69
N GLU A 37 -6.59 -6.80 -2.50
CA GLU A 37 -6.27 -6.88 -3.94
C GLU A 37 -4.79 -7.16 -4.19
N VAL A 38 -3.87 -6.60 -3.39
CA VAL A 38 -2.43 -6.93 -3.47
C VAL A 38 -2.19 -8.40 -3.14
N ILE A 39 -2.76 -8.91 -2.04
CA ILE A 39 -2.61 -10.32 -1.64
C ILE A 39 -3.08 -11.25 -2.74
N LEU A 40 -4.21 -10.95 -3.37
CA LEU A 40 -4.82 -11.80 -4.39
C LEU A 40 -4.05 -11.81 -5.73
N ARG A 41 -3.32 -10.74 -6.05
CA ARG A 41 -2.76 -10.52 -7.40
C ARG A 41 -1.24 -10.49 -7.47
N HIS A 42 -0.54 -10.31 -6.35
CA HIS A 42 0.91 -10.24 -6.40
C HIS A 42 1.54 -11.57 -6.82
N GLU A 43 2.69 -11.48 -7.49
CA GLU A 43 3.52 -12.62 -7.81
C GLU A 43 4.19 -13.16 -6.54
N ARG A 44 4.22 -14.48 -6.40
CA ARG A 44 4.82 -15.12 -5.23
C ARG A 44 6.31 -14.81 -5.11
N GLY A 45 6.76 -14.43 -3.93
CA GLY A 45 8.13 -14.07 -3.57
C GLY A 45 8.50 -12.64 -3.94
N SER A 46 7.54 -11.81 -4.36
CA SER A 46 7.80 -10.45 -4.85
C SER A 46 7.63 -9.35 -3.80
N LEU A 47 7.08 -9.66 -2.62
CA LEU A 47 6.83 -8.65 -1.59
C LEU A 47 8.12 -8.08 -1.01
N ALA A 48 8.16 -6.75 -0.88
CA ALA A 48 9.21 -6.04 -0.17
C ALA A 48 8.58 -4.88 0.62
N CYS A 49 8.90 -4.77 1.91
CA CYS A 49 8.39 -3.69 2.75
C CYS A 49 9.52 -2.74 3.14
N ARG A 50 9.27 -1.43 3.03
CA ARG A 50 10.16 -0.38 3.49
C ARG A 50 9.42 0.54 4.46
N VAL A 51 9.84 0.48 5.71
CA VAL A 51 9.35 1.37 6.77
C VAL A 51 10.45 2.38 7.08
N PRO A 52 10.26 3.68 6.76
CA PRO A 52 11.24 4.69 7.11
C PRO A 52 11.21 4.97 8.63
N PRO A 53 12.29 5.55 9.19
CA PRO A 53 12.38 5.87 10.61
C PRO A 53 11.19 6.70 11.13
N PRO A 54 10.85 6.61 12.43
CA PRO A 54 9.85 7.47 13.06
C PRO A 54 10.16 8.96 12.80
N GLY A 55 9.13 9.75 12.50
CA GLY A 55 9.27 11.18 12.18
C GLY A 55 9.78 11.50 10.77
N SER A 56 10.02 10.50 9.91
CA SER A 56 10.35 10.72 8.50
C SER A 56 9.11 11.10 7.68
N GLU A 57 9.28 12.10 6.81
CA GLU A 57 8.30 12.49 5.78
C GLU A 57 8.19 11.48 4.62
N LEU A 58 9.12 10.52 4.55
CA LEU A 58 9.09 9.50 3.50
C LEU A 58 7.88 8.57 3.67
N PRO A 59 7.28 8.10 2.57
CA PRO A 59 6.17 7.17 2.63
C PRO A 59 6.59 5.82 3.20
N ILE A 60 5.62 5.10 3.76
CA ILE A 60 5.75 3.67 4.05
C ILE A 60 5.41 2.93 2.76
N GLU A 61 6.27 2.03 2.32
CA GLU A 61 6.16 1.41 0.99
C GLU A 61 6.06 -0.11 1.09
N LEU A 62 5.13 -0.68 0.34
CA LEU A 62 5.05 -2.11 0.05
C LEU A 62 5.24 -2.30 -1.46
N GLY A 63 6.42 -2.75 -1.84
CA GLY A 63 6.75 -3.16 -3.20
C GLY A 63 6.25 -4.57 -3.49
N PHE A 64 5.76 -4.80 -4.70
CA PHE A 64 5.31 -6.10 -5.18
C PHE A 64 5.35 -6.16 -6.71
N ARG A 65 5.21 -7.35 -7.29
CA ARG A 65 5.02 -7.53 -8.73
C ARG A 65 3.63 -8.06 -9.04
N MET A 66 3.06 -7.65 -10.16
CA MET A 66 1.76 -8.11 -10.66
C MET A 66 1.83 -8.13 -12.19
N ASP A 67 1.43 -9.25 -12.81
CA ASP A 67 1.45 -9.44 -14.27
C ASP A 67 2.77 -9.06 -14.97
N GLY A 68 3.91 -9.32 -14.32
CA GLY A 68 5.24 -9.01 -14.84
C GLY A 68 5.74 -7.58 -14.56
N TYR A 69 4.90 -6.70 -14.03
CA TYR A 69 5.23 -5.30 -13.73
C TYR A 69 5.49 -5.09 -12.23
N ALA A 70 6.38 -4.15 -11.91
CA ALA A 70 6.66 -3.78 -10.53
C ALA A 70 5.78 -2.61 -10.09
N TYR A 71 5.22 -2.73 -8.88
CA TYR A 71 4.38 -1.72 -8.27
C TYR A 71 4.83 -1.45 -6.83
N THR A 72 4.47 -0.26 -6.34
CA THR A 72 4.67 0.12 -4.94
C THR A 72 3.40 0.73 -4.39
N LEU A 73 2.88 0.14 -3.30
CA LEU A 73 1.84 0.74 -2.49
C LEU A 73 2.46 1.64 -1.42
N ALA A 74 2.36 2.94 -1.60
CA ALA A 74 2.94 3.97 -0.74
C ALA A 74 1.86 4.63 0.13
N TYR A 75 2.02 4.59 1.45
CA TYR A 75 1.22 5.38 2.38
C TYR A 75 1.95 6.67 2.75
N THR A 76 1.28 7.81 2.58
CA THR A 76 1.78 9.10 3.06
C THR A 76 0.74 9.77 3.95
N HIS A 77 1.23 10.40 5.03
CA HIS A 77 0.42 11.24 5.90
C HIS A 77 0.20 12.64 5.31
N ALA A 78 1.06 13.06 4.37
CA ALA A 78 0.96 14.34 3.70
C ALA A 78 -0.36 14.45 2.92
N GLY A 79 -1.14 15.51 3.15
CA GLY A 79 -2.44 15.71 2.50
C GLY A 79 -3.58 14.88 3.08
N GLY A 80 -3.50 14.52 4.37
CA GLY A 80 -4.63 13.95 5.12
C GLY A 80 -4.66 12.43 5.22
N GLY A 81 -3.56 11.74 4.89
CA GLY A 81 -3.50 10.28 4.87
C GLY A 81 -4.06 9.72 3.58
N ARG A 82 -3.20 9.18 2.72
CA ARG A 82 -3.64 8.49 1.50
C ARG A 82 -2.69 7.37 1.12
N LEU A 83 -3.24 6.40 0.41
CA LEU A 83 -2.48 5.37 -0.27
C LEU A 83 -2.31 5.75 -1.74
N GLU A 84 -1.13 5.54 -2.27
CA GLU A 84 -0.82 5.68 -3.68
C GLU A 84 -0.27 4.36 -4.19
N LEU A 85 -0.87 3.85 -5.25
CA LEU A 85 -0.27 2.77 -6.02
C LEU A 85 0.58 3.41 -7.12
N ARG A 86 1.85 3.05 -7.15
CA ARG A 86 2.85 3.60 -8.07
C ARG A 86 3.39 2.51 -8.99
N ASN A 87 3.72 2.87 -10.22
CA ASN A 87 4.44 1.99 -11.14
C ASN A 87 5.95 1.94 -10.80
N ASP A 88 6.72 1.24 -11.63
CA ASP A 88 8.18 1.09 -11.53
C ASP A 88 8.97 2.40 -11.69
N GLU A 89 8.40 3.36 -12.42
CA GLU A 89 8.93 4.72 -12.55
C GLU A 89 8.64 5.60 -11.31
N GLY A 90 7.85 5.10 -10.35
CA GLY A 90 7.44 5.83 -9.15
C GLY A 90 6.27 6.79 -9.37
N ALA A 91 5.66 6.80 -10.56
CA ALA A 91 4.48 7.60 -10.86
C ALA A 91 3.22 6.97 -10.25
N ALA A 92 2.39 7.76 -9.58
CA ALA A 92 1.13 7.31 -9.03
C ALA A 92 0.14 6.97 -10.15
N VAL A 93 -0.22 5.69 -10.28
CA VAL A 93 -1.23 5.21 -11.23
C VAL A 93 -2.63 5.20 -10.62
N CYS A 94 -2.73 5.10 -9.30
CA CYS A 94 -3.96 5.21 -8.53
C CYS A 94 -3.70 5.83 -7.16
N ALA A 95 -4.68 6.54 -6.61
CA ALA A 95 -4.66 7.04 -5.25
C ALA A 95 -5.97 6.69 -4.54
N PHE A 96 -5.88 6.23 -3.31
CA PHE A 96 -6.99 5.78 -2.49
C PHE A 96 -7.05 6.61 -1.20
N ARG A 97 -8.24 7.15 -0.91
CA ARG A 97 -8.59 7.89 0.30
C ARG A 97 -9.65 7.11 1.08
N ASN A 98 -10.27 7.75 2.08
CA ASN A 98 -11.19 7.05 2.98
C ASN A 98 -12.61 6.88 2.41
N CYS A 99 -12.94 7.47 1.25
CA CYS A 99 -14.30 7.43 0.72
C CYS A 99 -14.51 6.38 -0.39
N GLU A 100 -13.46 5.68 -0.77
CA GLU A 100 -13.42 4.74 -1.87
C GLU A 100 -14.09 3.41 -1.48
N THR A 101 -14.99 2.95 -2.33
CA THR A 101 -15.72 1.69 -2.12
C THR A 101 -14.88 0.49 -2.58
N TRP A 102 -15.20 -0.70 -2.08
CA TRP A 102 -14.58 -1.94 -2.55
C TRP A 102 -14.66 -2.08 -4.08
N ALA A 103 -15.84 -1.82 -4.66
CA ALA A 103 -16.04 -1.93 -6.10
C ALA A 103 -15.12 -0.99 -6.89
N TRP A 104 -14.87 0.22 -6.37
CA TRP A 104 -13.94 1.15 -6.98
C TRP A 104 -12.49 0.66 -6.90
N VAL A 105 -12.07 0.14 -5.74
CA VAL A 105 -10.73 -0.43 -5.54
C VAL A 105 -10.48 -1.58 -6.51
N ASN A 106 -11.41 -2.52 -6.59
CA ASN A 106 -11.31 -3.66 -7.50
C ASN A 106 -11.24 -3.21 -8.98
N ALA A 107 -12.09 -2.25 -9.36
CA ALA A 107 -12.07 -1.67 -10.70
C ALA A 107 -10.77 -0.92 -11.02
N ALA A 108 -10.10 -0.34 -10.03
CA ALA A 108 -8.80 0.29 -10.19
C ALA A 108 -7.72 -0.77 -10.51
N PHE A 109 -7.69 -1.87 -9.74
CA PHE A 109 -6.74 -2.97 -9.98
C PHE A 109 -6.99 -3.72 -11.30
N ASN A 110 -8.24 -3.81 -11.77
CA ASN A 110 -8.54 -4.46 -13.06
C ASN A 110 -8.08 -3.66 -14.30
N LYS A 111 -7.63 -2.41 -14.13
CA LYS A 111 -7.16 -1.55 -15.24
C LYS A 111 -5.63 -1.53 -15.37
N LEU A 112 -4.93 -2.14 -14.42
CA LEU A 112 -3.48 -2.25 -14.38
C LEU A 112 -3.04 -3.47 -15.19
#